data_AF-A0A1P8X0S7-F1
#
_entry.id   AF-A0A1P8X0S7-F1
#
_cell.length_a   1.000
_cell.length_b   1.000
_cell.length_c   1.000
_cell.angle_alpha   90.00
_cell.angle_beta   90.00
_cell.angle_gamma   90.00
#
_symmetry.space_group_name_H-M   'P 1'
#
loop_
_entity.id
_entity.type
_entity.pdbx_description
1 polymer ?
#
loop_
_entity_poly.entity_id
_entity_poly.type
_entity_poly.pdbx_seq_one_letter_code
_entity_poly.pdbx_strand_id
1 'polypeptide(L)'
;MKSSELPIYFRLPWPEGEVPANEPSWLYYEIDKDNDAVRRSIEVFPDGRITRNSIEIEERDGRPCPSLIDTSLDDGFGDGEPLAMTEAEFEDLWQRGVDTPFWNVR
;
A
#
# COMPACT_ATOMS: atom_id res chain seq x y z
N MET A 1 -10.83 4.09 -13.18
CA MET A 1 -11.65 4.39 -11.98
C MET A 1 -11.23 5.74 -11.40
N LYS A 2 -12.13 6.51 -10.78
CA LYS A 2 -11.74 7.76 -10.11
C LYS A 2 -11.35 7.52 -8.65
N SER A 3 -10.39 8.26 -8.13
CA SER A 3 -9.93 8.24 -6.73
C SER A 3 -11.07 8.47 -5.74
N SER A 4 -12.08 9.27 -6.11
CA SER A 4 -13.31 9.44 -5.34
C SER A 4 -14.07 8.13 -5.11
N GLU A 5 -13.92 7.15 -5.99
CA GLU A 5 -14.58 5.84 -5.97
C GLU A 5 -13.74 4.76 -5.28
N LEU A 6 -12.43 5.00 -5.06
CA LEU A 6 -11.56 4.06 -4.35
C LEU A 6 -12.06 3.83 -2.92
N PRO A 7 -12.06 2.59 -2.39
CA PRO A 7 -12.24 2.38 -0.95
C PRO A 7 -11.07 3.00 -0.18
N ILE A 8 -11.29 3.45 1.06
CA ILE A 8 -10.19 3.97 1.90
C ILE A 8 -9.18 2.86 2.22
N TYR A 9 -9.69 1.65 2.50
CA TYR A 9 -8.90 0.45 2.68
C TYR A 9 -9.22 -0.52 1.55
N PHE A 10 -8.21 -0.93 0.80
CA PHE A 10 -8.38 -1.89 -0.28
C PHE A 10 -7.11 -2.70 -0.53
N ARG A 11 -7.26 -3.73 -1.36
CA ARG A 11 -6.13 -4.49 -1.88
C ARG A 11 -6.23 -4.70 -3.39
N LEU A 12 -5.08 -4.95 -3.99
CA LEU A 12 -4.91 -5.36 -5.38
C LEU A 12 -4.05 -6.63 -5.42
N PRO A 13 -4.30 -7.55 -6.37
CA PRO A 13 -3.34 -8.60 -6.64
C PRO A 13 -2.04 -7.99 -7.18
N TRP A 14 -0.98 -8.79 -7.24
CA TRP A 14 0.19 -8.45 -8.04
C TRP A 14 -0.26 -8.01 -9.46
N PRO A 15 0.31 -6.92 -10.02
CA PRO A 15 -0.17 -6.33 -11.26
C PRO A 15 0.03 -7.23 -12.48
N GLU A 16 0.98 -8.17 -12.43
CA GLU A 16 1.26 -9.10 -13.51
C GLU A 16 0.54 -10.44 -13.32
N GLY A 17 0.26 -11.14 -14.43
CA GLY A 17 -0.49 -12.40 -14.40
C GLY A 17 0.24 -13.57 -13.72
N GLU A 18 1.57 -13.56 -13.69
CA GLU A 18 2.39 -14.51 -12.94
C GLU A 18 3.13 -13.77 -11.82
N VAL A 19 2.96 -14.23 -10.58
CA VAL A 19 3.65 -13.67 -9.40
C VAL A 19 5.02 -14.33 -9.29
N PRO A 20 6.14 -13.59 -9.44
CA PRO A 20 7.46 -14.17 -9.23
C PRO A 20 7.61 -14.68 -7.78
N ALA A 21 8.44 -15.70 -7.56
CA ALA A 21 8.51 -16.43 -6.28
C ALA A 21 8.83 -15.56 -5.05
N ASN A 22 9.48 -14.41 -5.25
CA ASN A 22 9.89 -13.50 -4.17
C ASN A 22 9.08 -12.20 -4.13
N GLU A 23 8.03 -12.08 -4.95
CA GLU A 23 7.18 -10.91 -5.01
C GLU A 23 5.89 -11.11 -4.20
N PRO A 24 5.28 -10.03 -3.71
CA PRO A 24 4.02 -10.12 -2.99
C PRO A 24 2.89 -10.58 -3.91
N SER A 25 2.02 -11.45 -3.39
CA SER A 25 0.80 -11.86 -4.11
C SER A 25 -0.30 -10.80 -4.02
N TRP A 26 -0.27 -10.00 -2.96
CA TRP A 26 -1.27 -8.98 -2.67
C TRP A 26 -0.61 -7.73 -2.10
N LEU A 27 -1.10 -6.59 -2.58
CA LEU A 27 -0.72 -5.25 -2.17
C LEU A 27 -1.94 -4.61 -1.51
N TYR A 28 -1.80 -4.14 -0.27
CA TYR A 28 -2.87 -3.54 0.50
C TYR A 28 -2.54 -2.08 0.77
N TYR A 29 -3.55 -1.22 0.74
CA TYR A 29 -3.38 0.21 0.86
C TYR A 29 -4.43 0.81 1.81
N GLU A 30 -3.97 1.76 2.62
CA GLU A 30 -4.81 2.83 3.17
C GLU A 30 -4.49 4.12 2.41
N ILE A 31 -5.53 4.79 1.94
CA ILE A 31 -5.40 6.06 1.21
C ILE A 31 -6.04 7.23 1.95
N ASP A 32 -5.54 8.42 1.66
CA ASP A 32 -6.15 9.71 1.96
C ASP A 32 -6.53 10.39 0.66
N LYS A 33 -7.84 10.48 0.41
CA LYS A 33 -8.38 11.08 -0.81
C LYS A 33 -8.25 12.59 -0.84
N ASP A 34 -8.28 13.24 0.33
CA ASP A 34 -8.23 14.70 0.41
C ASP A 34 -6.82 15.21 0.08
N ASN A 35 -5.81 14.39 0.39
CA ASN A 35 -4.40 14.68 0.11
C ASN A 35 -3.83 13.92 -1.11
N ASP A 36 -4.65 13.17 -1.85
CA ASP A 36 -4.25 12.34 -3.00
C ASP A 36 -3.03 11.44 -2.68
N ALA A 37 -3.09 10.73 -1.56
CA ALA A 37 -1.94 10.04 -0.99
C ALA A 37 -2.24 8.60 -0.56
N VAL A 38 -1.24 7.72 -0.68
CA VAL A 38 -1.18 6.43 0.01
C VAL A 38 -0.50 6.65 1.36
N ARG A 39 -1.23 6.43 2.45
CA ARG A 39 -0.74 6.63 3.82
C ARG A 39 0.01 5.42 4.36
N ARG A 40 -0.54 4.23 4.11
CA ARG A 40 0.03 2.95 4.54
C ARG A 40 -0.05 1.94 3.42
N SER A 41 0.99 1.11 3.32
CA SER A 41 1.00 -0.05 2.44
C SER A 41 1.39 -1.31 3.22
N ILE A 42 0.84 -2.43 2.80
CA ILE A 42 1.21 -3.76 3.30
C ILE A 42 1.39 -4.66 2.08
N GLU A 43 2.43 -5.47 2.08
CA GLU A 43 2.65 -6.48 1.05
C GLU A 43 2.61 -7.86 1.71
N VAL A 44 1.85 -8.78 1.12
CA VAL A 44 1.72 -10.16 1.60
C VAL A 44 2.31 -11.11 0.57
N PHE A 45 3.32 -11.88 0.99
CA PHE A 45 4.07 -12.80 0.14
C PHE A 45 3.50 -14.22 0.20
N PRO A 46 3.72 -15.05 -0.84
CA PRO A 46 3.27 -16.45 -0.87
C PRO A 46 3.77 -17.30 0.31
N ASP A 47 4.95 -16.97 0.86
CA ASP A 47 5.58 -17.65 2.00
C ASP A 47 4.98 -17.23 3.36
N GLY A 48 4.01 -16.32 3.37
CA GLY A 48 3.37 -15.79 4.56
C GLY A 48 4.10 -14.61 5.21
N ARG A 49 5.23 -14.16 4.65
CA ARG A 49 5.88 -12.91 5.06
C ARG A 49 4.96 -11.73 4.79
N ILE A 50 4.98 -10.77 5.70
CA ILE A 50 4.23 -9.52 5.61
C ILE A 50 5.19 -8.36 5.85
N THR A 51 5.33 -7.49 4.86
CA THR A 51 6.05 -6.22 4.98
C THR A 51 5.04 -5.09 5.09
N ARG A 52 5.41 -3.99 5.74
CA ARG A 52 4.55 -2.81 5.85
C ARG A 52 5.37 -1.53 5.75
N ASN A 53 4.71 -0.48 5.30
CA ASN A 53 5.27 0.87 5.27
C ASN A 53 4.19 1.91 5.54
N SER A 54 4.58 3.08 6.05
CA SER A 54 3.72 4.25 6.22
C SER A 54 4.48 5.53 5.97
N ILE A 55 3.75 6.61 5.69
CA ILE A 55 4.32 7.95 5.72
C ILE A 55 5.05 8.18 7.05
N GLU A 56 4.45 7.82 8.20
CA GLU A 56 5.14 8.02 9.48
C GLU A 56 6.40 7.16 9.64
N ILE A 57 6.51 6.01 8.96
CA ILE A 57 7.71 5.17 8.91
C ILE A 57 8.80 5.84 8.07
N GLU A 58 8.44 6.34 6.88
CA GLU A 58 9.37 7.00 5.96
C GLU A 58 9.91 8.33 6.50
N GLU A 59 9.11 9.04 7.30
CA GLU A 59 9.45 10.35 7.85
C GLU A 59 10.26 10.29 9.15
N ARG A 60 10.57 9.10 9.70
CA ARG A 60 11.28 8.95 10.99
C ARG A 60 12.64 9.63 11.02
N ASP A 61 13.31 9.74 9.86
CA ASP A 61 14.60 10.41 9.71
C ASP A 61 14.49 11.89 9.30
N GLY A 62 13.29 12.48 9.42
CA GLY A 62 13.03 13.91 9.22
C GLY A 62 12.92 14.34 7.76
N ARG A 63 12.76 13.41 6.83
CA ARG A 63 12.54 13.69 5.41
C ARG A 63 11.06 13.50 5.09
N PRO A 64 10.39 14.48 4.46
CA PRO A 64 8.96 14.40 4.18
C PRO A 64 8.65 13.30 3.16
N CYS A 65 7.51 12.62 3.36
CA CYS A 65 6.96 11.62 2.45
C CYS A 65 5.48 11.98 2.19
N PRO A 66 5.16 12.65 1.05
CA PRO A 66 3.79 13.10 0.80
C PRO A 66 2.83 11.94 0.49
N SER A 67 3.35 10.83 -0.03
CA SER A 67 2.61 9.62 -0.40
C SER A 67 3.60 8.47 -0.57
N LEU A 68 3.17 7.23 -0.32
CA LEU A 68 3.96 6.03 -0.59
C LEU A 68 4.04 5.65 -2.07
N ILE A 69 3.35 6.39 -2.95
CA ILE A 69 3.46 6.28 -4.41
C ILE A 69 3.89 7.63 -5.01
N ASP A 70 4.58 7.61 -6.14
CA ASP A 70 5.11 8.80 -6.82
C ASP A 70 4.16 9.39 -7.89
N THR A 71 2.88 9.01 -7.84
CA THR A 71 1.83 9.42 -8.78
C THR A 71 0.50 9.71 -8.05
N SER A 72 -0.49 10.24 -8.76
CA SER A 72 -1.84 10.46 -8.22
C SER A 72 -2.56 9.14 -7.94
N LEU A 73 -3.57 9.13 -7.06
CA LEU A 73 -4.40 7.95 -6.83
C LEU A 73 -5.18 7.54 -8.10
N ASP A 74 -5.61 8.52 -8.91
CA ASP A 74 -6.27 8.29 -10.19
C ASP A 74 -5.37 7.52 -11.17
N ASP A 75 -4.11 7.93 -11.29
CA ASP A 75 -3.16 7.33 -12.24
C ASP A 75 -2.59 6.01 -11.70
N GLY A 76 -2.27 5.95 -10.41
CA GLY A 76 -1.67 4.77 -9.77
C GLY A 76 -2.62 3.57 -9.68
N PHE A 77 -3.92 3.82 -9.59
CA PHE A 77 -4.94 2.76 -9.43
C PHE A 77 -6.01 2.76 -10.52
N GLY A 78 -5.87 3.60 -11.56
CA GLY A 78 -6.90 3.84 -12.57
C GLY A 78 -7.35 2.61 -13.35
N ASP A 79 -6.42 1.68 -13.59
CA ASP A 79 -6.61 0.44 -14.34
C ASP A 79 -6.79 -0.80 -13.43
N GLY A 80 -6.69 -0.63 -12.10
CA GLY A 80 -6.84 -1.71 -11.14
C GLY A 80 -8.30 -2.03 -10.81
N GLU A 81 -8.54 -3.25 -10.34
CA GLU A 81 -9.81 -3.68 -9.75
C GLU A 81 -9.65 -3.80 -8.22
N PRO A 82 -9.69 -2.69 -7.46
CA PRO A 82 -9.45 -2.72 -6.03
C PRO A 82 -10.56 -3.49 -5.31
N LEU A 83 -10.15 -4.38 -4.42
CA LEU A 83 -11.07 -5.10 -3.56
C LEU A 83 -11.13 -4.36 -2.23
N ALA A 84 -12.30 -3.78 -1.95
CA ALA A 84 -12.58 -3.13 -0.67
C ALA A 84 -12.36 -4.10 0.50
N MET A 85 -11.87 -3.56 1.60
CA MET A 85 -11.75 -4.26 2.88
C MET A 85 -12.12 -3.36 4.04
N THR A 86 -12.32 -3.94 5.20
CA THR A 86 -12.56 -3.19 6.44
C THR A 86 -11.25 -2.71 7.04
N GLU A 87 -11.34 -1.62 7.82
CA GLU A 87 -10.23 -1.14 8.64
C GLU A 87 -9.70 -2.24 9.58
N ALA A 88 -10.58 -3.01 10.21
CA ALA A 88 -10.19 -4.08 11.13
C ALA A 88 -9.35 -5.18 10.44
N GLU A 89 -9.71 -5.56 9.21
CA GLU A 89 -8.91 -6.51 8.41
C GLU A 89 -7.55 -5.93 8.05
N PHE A 90 -7.48 -4.63 7.75
CA PHE A 90 -6.23 -3.96 7.43
C PHE A 90 -5.32 -3.90 8.67
N GLU A 91 -5.88 -3.54 9.83
CA GLU A 91 -5.14 -3.44 11.09
C GLU A 91 -4.60 -4.80 11.58
N ASP A 92 -5.32 -5.91 11.36
CA ASP A 92 -4.80 -7.25 11.69
C ASP A 92 -3.50 -7.53 10.92
N LEU A 93 -3.50 -7.27 9.61
CA LEU A 93 -2.30 -7.43 8.77
C LEU A 93 -1.21 -6.44 9.18
N TRP A 94 -1.59 -5.19 9.45
CA TRP A 94 -0.66 -4.13 9.85
C TRP A 94 0.13 -4.54 11.08
N GLN A 95 -0.53 -5.05 12.12
CA GLN A 95 0.12 -5.46 13.38
C GLN A 95 1.13 -6.60 13.21
N ARG A 96 0.97 -7.42 12.16
CA ARG A 96 1.83 -8.57 11.84
C ARG A 96 2.98 -8.22 10.90
N GLY A 97 2.91 -7.07 10.22
CA GLY A 97 3.89 -6.63 9.24
C GLY A 97 5.20 -6.13 9.86
N VAL A 98 6.30 -6.33 9.14
CA VAL A 98 7.61 -5.79 9.49
C VAL A 98 7.85 -4.48 8.73
N ASP A 99 8.27 -3.43 9.44
CA ASP A 99 8.61 -2.13 8.86
C ASP A 99 9.67 -2.30 7.76
N THR A 100 9.33 -1.93 6.53
CA THR A 100 10.19 -2.01 5.34
C THR A 100 10.08 -0.69 4.57
N PRO A 101 10.69 0.41 5.07
CA PRO A 101 10.77 1.66 4.32
C PRO A 101 11.52 1.44 2.99
N PHE A 102 11.22 2.26 1.99
CA PHE A 102 11.85 2.26 0.67
C PHE A 102 12.10 3.67 0.12
N TRP A 103 11.41 4.71 0.59
CA TRP A 103 11.52 6.07 0.05
C TRP A 103 12.82 6.74 0.50
N ASN A 104 13.15 6.64 1.78
CA ASN A 104 14.30 7.34 2.38
C ASN A 104 15.46 6.43 2.82
N VAL A 105 15.48 5.17 2.36
CA VAL A 105 16.53 4.22 2.73
C VAL A 105 17.89 4.66 2.14
N ARG A 106 18.91 4.75 2.99
CA ARG A 106 20.28 5.11 2.62
C ARG A 106 21.11 3.92 2.15
#